data_AF-A0A1V5J9Z1-F1
#
_entry.id   AF-A0A1V5J9Z1-F1
#
_cell.length_a   1.000
_cell.length_b   1.000
_cell.length_c   1.000
_cell.angle_alpha   90.00
_cell.angle_beta   90.00
_cell.angle_gamma   90.00
#
_symmetry.space_group_name_H-M   'P 1'
#
loop_
_entity.id
_entity.type
_entity.pdbx_description
1 polymer ?
#
loop_
_entity_poly.entity_id
_entity_poly.type
_entity_poly.pdbx_seq_one_letter_code
_entity_poly.pdbx_strand_id
1 'polypeptide(L)'
;MERNNAEESQLSFLSEAEILLKQNKLFEALNFAESRLQKFPWDIDAYIVAAHVFIIMNKTDDAANILRKIEKKISDLSTIYIRLGDIYLEKGLYRDTLQCYKKYIFLNPDSDKAKEIAGKIVRLEREEPLFAESEENDGAKNKPEFQTVTLADLYIRQGHFSMAAEILETIIQNEPDNELARTTLETVQAAITMQKSTKIDAAQSDFLIATMTRWLENINRLKSNDAKKK
;
A
#
# COMPACT_ATOMS: atom_id res chain seq x y z
N MET A 1 18.15 -6.54 30.12
CA MET A 1 19.53 -6.06 29.91
C MET A 1 20.03 -6.30 28.48
N GLU A 2 19.59 -7.36 27.78
CA GLU A 2 20.02 -7.64 26.39
C GLU A 2 19.45 -6.70 25.32
N ARG A 3 18.21 -6.20 25.49
CA ARG A 3 17.57 -5.27 24.52
C ARG A 3 18.34 -3.95 24.37
N ASN A 4 18.75 -3.33 25.47
CA ASN A 4 19.53 -2.09 25.45
C ASN A 4 20.89 -2.28 24.79
N ASN A 5 21.53 -3.45 24.96
CA ASN A 5 22.84 -3.73 24.41
C ASN A 5 22.80 -3.96 22.88
N ALA A 6 21.69 -4.52 22.37
CA ALA A 6 21.47 -4.72 20.94
C ALA A 6 21.15 -3.40 20.22
N GLU A 7 20.33 -2.54 20.83
CA GLU A 7 20.00 -1.21 20.31
C GLU A 7 21.24 -0.29 20.31
N GLU A 8 22.03 -0.29 21.38
CA GLU A 8 23.33 0.41 21.42
C GLU A 8 24.30 -0.13 20.38
N SER A 9 24.36 -1.45 20.18
CA SER A 9 25.19 -2.06 19.14
C SER A 9 24.74 -1.67 17.72
N GLN A 10 23.43 -1.53 17.49
CA GLN A 10 22.87 -1.12 16.21
C GLN A 10 23.15 0.36 15.90
N LEU A 11 22.93 1.25 16.88
CA LEU A 11 23.23 2.68 16.75
C LEU A 11 24.74 2.93 16.56
N SER A 12 25.58 2.16 17.26
CA SER A 12 27.04 2.21 17.06
C SER A 12 27.43 1.77 15.65
N PHE A 13 26.82 0.69 15.12
CA PHE A 13 27.09 0.22 13.77
C PHE A 13 26.73 1.28 12.72
N LEU A 14 25.53 1.87 12.81
CA LEU A 14 25.08 2.88 11.85
C LEU A 14 25.97 4.12 11.84
N SER A 15 26.34 4.63 13.02
CA SER A 15 27.20 5.81 13.12
C SER A 15 28.60 5.57 12.54
N GLU A 16 29.21 4.41 12.81
CA GLU A 16 30.51 4.04 12.26
C GLU A 16 30.45 3.83 10.74
N ALA A 17 29.41 3.15 10.23
CA ALA A 17 29.19 2.99 8.80
C ALA A 17 29.03 4.34 8.08
N GLU A 18 28.30 5.29 8.68
CA GLU A 18 28.12 6.63 8.11
C GLU A 18 29.44 7.41 8.07
N ILE A 19 30.29 7.29 9.11
CA ILE A 19 31.62 7.90 9.13
C ILE A 19 32.50 7.34 8.00
N LEU A 20 32.53 6.03 7.82
CA LEU A 20 33.30 5.39 6.74
C LEU A 20 32.84 5.85 5.35
N LEU A 21 31.52 5.96 5.15
CA LEU A 21 30.94 6.47 3.91
C LEU A 21 31.31 7.94 3.66
N LYS A 22 31.24 8.81 4.68
CA LYS A 22 31.63 10.24 4.58
C LYS A 22 33.11 10.42 4.27
N GLN A 23 33.96 9.52 4.76
CA GLN A 23 35.40 9.50 4.46
C GLN A 23 35.71 8.90 3.09
N ASN A 24 34.70 8.50 2.30
CA ASN A 24 34.84 7.82 1.02
C ASN A 24 35.63 6.49 1.11
N LYS A 25 35.64 5.86 2.29
CA LYS A 25 36.31 4.57 2.55
C LYS A 25 35.38 3.41 2.21
N LEU A 26 35.03 3.30 0.94
CA LEU A 26 33.98 2.41 0.45
C LEU A 26 34.27 0.93 0.74
N PHE A 27 35.51 0.48 0.54
CA PHE A 27 35.89 -0.92 0.83
C PHE A 27 35.84 -1.26 2.32
N GLU A 28 36.23 -0.33 3.20
CA GLU A 28 36.13 -0.51 4.65
C GLU A 28 34.66 -0.57 5.07
N ALA A 29 33.81 0.32 4.54
CA ALA A 29 32.37 0.31 4.80
C ALA A 29 31.69 -0.98 4.34
N LEU A 30 32.07 -1.52 3.17
CA LEU A 30 31.56 -2.79 2.67
C LEU A 30 31.96 -3.96 3.57
N ASN A 31 33.25 -4.08 3.89
CA ASN A 31 33.75 -5.12 4.80
C ASN A 31 33.09 -5.03 6.17
N PHE A 32 32.86 -3.81 6.67
CA PHE A 32 32.18 -3.58 7.94
C PHE A 32 30.74 -4.09 7.90
N ALA A 33 29.98 -3.77 6.84
CA ALA A 33 28.63 -4.28 6.63
C ALA A 33 28.60 -5.81 6.46
N GLU A 34 29.54 -6.40 5.72
CA GLU A 34 29.64 -7.85 5.56
C GLU A 34 29.94 -8.56 6.90
N SER A 35 30.83 -8.00 7.71
CA SER A 35 31.13 -8.53 9.04
C SER A 35 29.90 -8.49 9.97
N ARG A 36 29.07 -7.46 9.83
CA ARG A 36 27.80 -7.34 10.54
C ARG A 36 26.82 -8.42 10.08
N LEU A 37 26.69 -8.64 8.78
CA LEU A 37 25.84 -9.68 8.21
C LEU A 37 26.29 -11.10 8.57
N GLN A 38 27.58 -11.35 8.79
CA GLN A 38 28.05 -12.65 9.31
C GLN A 38 27.54 -12.94 10.72
N LYS A 39 27.48 -11.92 11.59
CA LYS A 39 26.99 -12.04 12.97
C LYS A 39 25.46 -11.98 13.04
N PHE A 40 24.86 -11.14 12.21
CA PHE A 40 23.44 -10.87 12.15
C PHE A 40 22.95 -10.99 10.70
N PRO A 41 22.67 -12.21 10.20
CA PRO A 41 22.31 -12.47 8.80
C PRO A 41 21.05 -11.76 8.30
N TRP A 42 20.28 -11.17 9.22
CA TRP A 42 18.98 -10.54 9.01
C TRP A 42 18.99 -9.05 9.35
N ASP A 43 20.17 -8.46 9.54
CA ASP A 43 20.32 -7.04 9.83
C ASP A 43 20.06 -6.23 8.54
N ILE A 44 18.87 -5.63 8.45
CA ILE A 44 18.42 -4.85 7.29
C ILE A 44 19.33 -3.64 7.09
N ASP A 45 19.77 -2.99 8.16
CA ASP A 45 20.63 -1.82 8.10
C ASP A 45 21.98 -2.18 7.47
N ALA A 46 22.53 -3.34 7.80
CA ALA A 46 23.76 -3.81 7.19
C ALA A 46 23.62 -4.07 5.68
N TYR A 47 22.49 -4.63 5.23
CA TYR A 47 22.23 -4.75 3.80
C TYR A 47 22.04 -3.38 3.11
N ILE A 48 21.41 -2.41 3.77
CA ILE A 48 21.25 -1.04 3.25
C ILE A 48 22.60 -0.36 3.11
N VAL A 49 23.48 -0.45 4.11
CA VAL A 49 24.84 0.09 4.05
C VAL A 49 25.61 -0.54 2.89
N ALA A 50 25.58 -1.87 2.75
CA ALA A 50 26.25 -2.55 1.64
C ALA A 50 25.71 -2.09 0.27
N ALA A 51 24.39 -2.02 0.10
CA ALA A 51 23.77 -1.53 -1.13
C ALA A 51 24.18 -0.08 -1.44
N HIS A 52 24.22 0.79 -0.43
CA HIS A 52 24.64 2.18 -0.59
C HIS A 52 26.11 2.28 -1.03
N VAL A 53 27.00 1.47 -0.46
CA VAL A 53 28.39 1.40 -0.92
C VAL A 53 28.47 1.03 -2.40
N PHE A 54 27.75 0.00 -2.84
CA PHE A 54 27.73 -0.40 -4.26
C PHE A 54 27.17 0.69 -5.18
N ILE A 55 26.16 1.44 -4.74
CA ILE A 55 25.62 2.59 -5.48
C ILE A 55 26.70 3.67 -5.66
N ILE A 56 27.44 4.04 -4.61
CA ILE A 56 28.52 5.04 -4.70
C ILE A 56 29.65 4.55 -5.63
N MET A 57 29.92 3.24 -5.63
CA MET A 57 30.88 2.62 -6.54
C MET A 57 30.38 2.50 -8.00
N ASN A 58 29.17 2.99 -8.29
CA ASN A 58 28.50 2.85 -9.59
C ASN A 58 28.31 1.38 -10.03
N LYS A 59 28.23 0.46 -9.06
CA LYS A 59 27.98 -0.97 -9.25
C LYS A 59 26.50 -1.27 -8.98
N THR A 60 25.66 -0.75 -9.86
CA THR A 60 24.19 -0.81 -9.71
C THR A 60 23.64 -2.24 -9.69
N ASP A 61 24.24 -3.16 -10.45
CA ASP A 61 23.84 -4.56 -10.47
C ASP A 61 24.08 -5.26 -9.13
N ASP A 62 25.21 -5.00 -8.49
CA ASP A 62 25.54 -5.56 -7.17
C ASP A 62 24.60 -5.01 -6.09
N ALA A 63 24.31 -3.71 -6.13
CA ALA A 63 23.33 -3.07 -5.25
C ALA A 63 21.94 -3.69 -5.41
N ALA A 64 21.48 -3.86 -6.66
CA ALA A 64 20.19 -4.48 -6.96
C ALA A 64 20.14 -5.94 -6.47
N ASN A 65 21.22 -6.70 -6.65
CA ASN A 65 21.31 -8.08 -6.16
C ASN A 65 21.18 -8.17 -4.64
N ILE A 66 21.78 -7.22 -3.89
CA ILE A 66 21.63 -7.16 -2.44
C ILE A 66 20.20 -6.80 -2.03
N LEU A 67 19.62 -5.76 -2.64
CA LEU A 67 18.26 -5.32 -2.31
C LEU A 67 17.21 -6.39 -2.63
N ARG A 68 17.37 -7.14 -3.72
CA ARG A 68 16.50 -8.29 -4.03
C ARG A 68 16.54 -9.39 -2.97
N LYS A 69 17.67 -9.59 -2.27
CA LYS A 69 17.73 -10.54 -1.15
C LYS A 69 16.81 -10.08 -0.01
N ILE A 70 16.80 -8.79 0.30
CA ILE A 70 15.92 -8.20 1.32
C ILE A 70 14.46 -8.33 0.88
N GLU A 71 14.15 -7.92 -0.36
CA GLU A 71 12.81 -7.99 -0.94
C GLU A 71 12.23 -9.42 -0.85
N LYS A 72 13.02 -10.43 -1.25
CA LYS A 72 12.62 -11.83 -1.13
C LYS A 72 12.31 -12.22 0.32
N LYS A 73 13.09 -11.75 1.29
CA LYS A 73 12.82 -12.03 2.71
C LYS A 73 11.57 -11.34 3.23
N ILE A 74 11.31 -10.11 2.81
CA ILE A 74 10.08 -9.39 3.15
C ILE A 74 8.87 -10.15 2.56
N SER A 75 8.96 -10.57 1.30
CA SER A 75 7.97 -11.42 0.64
C SER A 75 7.77 -12.74 1.38
N ASP A 76 8.82 -13.46 1.78
CA ASP A 76 8.71 -14.70 2.56
C ASP A 76 7.97 -14.47 3.91
N LEU A 77 8.34 -13.40 4.63
CA LEU A 77 7.78 -13.05 5.94
C LEU A 77 6.34 -12.54 5.87
N SER A 78 5.92 -11.97 4.74
CA SER A 78 4.57 -11.44 4.54
C SER A 78 3.45 -12.48 4.77
N THR A 79 3.77 -13.77 4.74
CA THR A 79 2.86 -14.87 5.09
C THR A 79 2.24 -14.71 6.49
N ILE A 80 2.87 -13.92 7.38
CA ILE A 80 2.28 -13.51 8.65
C ILE A 80 0.94 -12.78 8.48
N TYR A 81 0.78 -11.97 7.43
CA TYR A 81 -0.45 -11.25 7.17
C TYR A 81 -1.59 -12.18 6.75
N ILE A 82 -1.30 -13.31 6.08
CA ILE A 82 -2.32 -14.34 5.85
C ILE A 82 -2.80 -14.90 7.18
N ARG A 83 -1.86 -15.33 8.05
CA ARG A 83 -2.23 -15.94 9.34
C ARG A 83 -3.00 -14.97 10.23
N LEU A 84 -2.58 -13.70 10.26
CA LEU A 84 -3.27 -12.68 11.02
C LEU A 84 -4.66 -12.39 10.46
N GLY A 85 -4.80 -12.32 9.12
CA GLY A 85 -6.07 -12.19 8.45
C GLY A 85 -7.01 -13.36 8.74
N ASP A 86 -6.51 -14.60 8.70
CA ASP A 86 -7.29 -15.80 9.04
C ASP A 86 -7.82 -15.74 10.48
N ILE A 87 -6.99 -15.29 11.44
CA ILE A 87 -7.40 -15.09 12.85
C ILE A 87 -8.47 -14.00 12.97
N TYR A 88 -8.33 -12.90 12.24
CA TYR A 88 -9.35 -11.84 12.23
C TYR A 88 -10.66 -12.30 11.61
N LEU A 89 -10.59 -13.14 10.58
CA LEU A 89 -11.76 -13.72 9.94
C LEU A 89 -12.53 -14.63 10.91
N GLU A 90 -11.83 -15.49 11.65
CA GLU A 90 -12.43 -16.34 12.70
C GLU A 90 -13.12 -15.52 13.81
N LYS A 91 -12.63 -14.30 14.08
CA LYS A 91 -13.21 -13.37 15.04
C LYS A 91 -14.35 -12.50 14.46
N GLY A 92 -14.67 -12.65 13.17
CA GLY A 92 -15.64 -11.80 12.47
C GLY A 92 -15.17 -10.36 12.22
N LEU A 93 -13.86 -10.10 12.37
CA LEU A 93 -13.26 -8.78 12.11
C LEU A 93 -12.92 -8.65 10.62
N TYR A 94 -13.97 -8.51 9.81
CA TYR A 94 -13.87 -8.53 8.34
C TYR A 94 -12.97 -7.41 7.79
N ARG A 95 -13.04 -6.21 8.35
CA ARG A 95 -12.20 -5.08 7.91
C ARG A 95 -10.71 -5.34 8.13
N ASP A 96 -10.35 -5.79 9.33
CA ASP A 96 -8.94 -6.10 9.65
C ASP A 96 -8.42 -7.28 8.82
N THR A 97 -9.31 -8.24 8.50
CA THR A 97 -9.04 -9.35 7.58
C THR A 97 -8.66 -8.84 6.19
N LEU A 98 -9.51 -7.99 5.60
CA LEU A 98 -9.27 -7.41 4.27
C LEU A 98 -7.94 -6.64 4.23
N GLN A 99 -7.67 -5.82 5.25
CA GLN A 99 -6.43 -5.06 5.33
C GLN A 99 -5.20 -5.97 5.37
N CYS A 100 -5.24 -7.06 6.15
CA CYS A 100 -4.14 -8.01 6.22
C CYS A 100 -3.93 -8.75 4.89
N TYR A 101 -5.01 -9.22 4.27
CA TYR A 101 -4.93 -9.90 2.98
C TYR A 101 -4.44 -8.98 1.86
N LYS A 102 -4.85 -7.70 1.84
CA LYS A 102 -4.34 -6.69 0.90
C LYS A 102 -2.84 -6.44 1.08
N LYS A 103 -2.35 -6.35 2.33
CA LYS A 103 -0.90 -6.26 2.62
C LYS A 103 -0.12 -7.46 2.08
N TYR A 104 -0.66 -8.67 2.20
CA TYR A 104 -0.01 -9.86 1.63
C TYR A 104 0.07 -9.79 0.10
N ILE A 105 -1.04 -9.46 -0.57
CA ILE A 105 -1.10 -9.37 -2.04
C ILE A 105 -0.14 -8.30 -2.54
N PHE A 106 -0.08 -7.14 -1.88
CA PHE A 106 0.85 -6.05 -2.25
C PHE A 106 2.31 -6.49 -2.21
N LEU A 107 2.70 -7.32 -1.24
CA LEU A 107 4.07 -7.84 -1.10
C LEU A 107 4.35 -9.06 -2.00
N ASN A 108 3.32 -9.70 -2.58
CA ASN A 108 3.44 -10.92 -3.39
C ASN A 108 2.47 -10.94 -4.57
N PRO A 109 2.48 -9.93 -5.44
CA PRO A 109 1.45 -9.74 -6.47
C PRO A 109 1.31 -10.94 -7.41
N ASP A 110 2.42 -11.61 -7.73
CA ASP A 110 2.46 -12.71 -8.70
C ASP A 110 2.35 -14.11 -8.06
N SER A 111 2.18 -14.20 -6.74
CA SER A 111 2.10 -15.51 -6.06
C SER A 111 0.75 -16.19 -6.32
N ASP A 112 0.75 -17.51 -6.51
CA ASP A 112 -0.50 -18.26 -6.62
C ASP A 112 -1.37 -18.14 -5.37
N LYS A 113 -0.72 -17.94 -4.21
CA LYS A 113 -1.40 -17.66 -2.96
C LYS A 113 -2.11 -16.30 -2.98
N ALA A 114 -1.54 -15.27 -3.61
CA ALA A 114 -2.22 -13.98 -3.77
C ALA A 114 -3.50 -14.11 -4.60
N LYS A 115 -3.52 -14.96 -5.63
CA LYS A 115 -4.75 -15.26 -6.41
C LYS A 115 -5.83 -15.92 -5.56
N GLU A 116 -5.44 -16.91 -4.72
CA GLU A 116 -6.36 -17.55 -3.78
C GLU A 116 -6.94 -16.53 -2.79
N ILE A 117 -6.09 -15.69 -2.20
CA ILE A 117 -6.48 -14.66 -1.22
C ILE A 117 -7.37 -13.60 -1.87
N ALA A 118 -7.09 -13.18 -3.10
CA ALA A 118 -7.96 -12.27 -3.85
C ALA A 118 -9.36 -12.87 -4.06
N GLY A 119 -9.45 -14.17 -4.37
CA GLY A 119 -10.74 -14.87 -4.45
C GLY A 119 -11.49 -14.89 -3.11
N LYS A 120 -10.77 -15.03 -1.99
CA LYS A 120 -11.37 -14.92 -0.64
C LYS A 120 -11.89 -13.52 -0.37
N ILE A 121 -11.13 -12.47 -0.70
CA ILE A 121 -11.56 -11.07 -0.56
C ILE A 121 -12.88 -10.84 -1.31
N VAL A 122 -12.95 -11.19 -2.60
CA VAL A 122 -14.16 -11.00 -3.42
C VAL A 122 -15.38 -11.71 -2.82
N ARG A 123 -15.18 -12.90 -2.24
CA ARG A 123 -16.25 -13.64 -1.57
C ARG A 123 -16.72 -12.92 -0.30
N LEU A 124 -15.79 -12.44 0.52
CA LEU A 124 -16.10 -11.71 1.75
C LEU A 124 -16.83 -10.39 1.45
N GLU A 125 -16.39 -9.64 0.44
CA GLU A 125 -17.03 -8.39 0.01
C GLU A 125 -18.45 -8.61 -0.52
N ARG A 126 -18.73 -9.78 -1.10
CA ARG A 126 -20.09 -10.15 -1.55
C ARG A 126 -21.00 -10.58 -0.39
N GLU A 127 -20.44 -11.28 0.60
CA GLU A 127 -21.18 -11.77 1.77
C GLU A 127 -21.46 -10.63 2.77
N GLU A 128 -20.58 -9.62 2.84
CA GLU A 128 -20.65 -8.49 3.78
C GLU A 128 -20.37 -7.12 3.09
N PRO A 129 -21.26 -6.65 2.19
CA PRO A 129 -21.02 -5.48 1.34
C PRO A 129 -20.89 -4.15 2.10
N LEU A 130 -21.42 -4.07 3.34
CA LEU A 130 -21.38 -2.88 4.19
C LEU A 130 -19.96 -2.45 4.62
N PHE A 131 -18.97 -3.35 4.55
CA PHE A 131 -17.62 -3.07 5.02
C PHE A 131 -16.62 -2.74 3.90
N ALA A 132 -16.90 -3.16 2.66
CA ALA A 132 -16.08 -2.85 1.47
C ALA A 132 -16.10 -1.35 1.13
N GLU A 133 -17.20 -0.66 1.41
CA GLU A 133 -17.35 0.79 1.16
C GLU A 133 -16.63 1.67 2.21
N SER A 134 -16.17 1.09 3.33
CA SER A 134 -15.56 1.84 4.43
C SER A 134 -14.05 2.10 4.26
N GLU A 135 -13.40 1.45 3.28
CA GLU A 135 -11.94 1.57 3.07
C GLU A 135 -11.50 2.80 2.26
N GLU A 136 -12.39 3.49 1.53
CA GLU A 136 -12.05 4.83 1.00
C GLU A 136 -11.97 5.89 2.12
N ASN A 137 -12.38 5.54 3.35
CA ASN A 137 -12.51 6.50 4.46
C ASN A 137 -11.46 6.31 5.58
N ASP A 138 -10.40 5.51 5.38
CA ASP A 138 -9.37 5.30 6.44
C ASP A 138 -8.37 6.47 6.60
N GLY A 139 -8.55 7.56 5.84
CA GLY A 139 -8.01 8.88 6.19
C GLY A 139 -8.77 9.56 7.34
N ALA A 140 -9.97 9.07 7.68
CA ALA A 140 -10.88 9.70 8.63
C ALA A 140 -10.76 9.10 10.04
N LYS A 141 -9.60 9.23 10.69
CA LYS A 141 -9.54 9.18 12.17
C LYS A 141 -8.57 10.16 12.84
N ASN A 142 -7.95 11.06 12.09
CA ASN A 142 -7.34 12.26 12.68
C ASN A 142 -8.12 13.46 12.18
N LYS A 143 -9.24 13.79 12.84
CA LYS A 143 -9.87 15.09 12.62
C LYS A 143 -8.83 16.16 12.94
N PRO A 144 -8.46 17.02 11.98
CA PRO A 144 -7.45 18.03 12.22
C PRO A 144 -7.92 18.91 13.38
N GLU A 145 -7.01 19.16 14.33
CA GLU A 145 -7.28 19.95 15.55
C GLU A 145 -7.84 21.34 15.22
N PHE A 146 -7.46 21.88 14.05
CA PHE A 146 -7.98 23.13 13.51
C PHE A 146 -8.63 22.90 12.15
N GLN A 147 -9.92 23.25 12.05
CA GLN A 147 -10.69 23.18 10.81
C GLN A 147 -10.74 24.59 10.20
N THR A 148 -10.08 24.76 9.06
CA THR A 148 -10.01 26.05 8.36
C THR A 148 -10.35 25.87 6.87
N VAL A 149 -10.83 26.94 6.23
CA VAL A 149 -11.12 26.92 4.79
C VAL A 149 -9.86 26.59 3.97
N THR A 150 -8.68 27.03 4.42
CA THR A 150 -7.39 26.69 3.79
C THR A 150 -7.10 25.20 3.83
N LEU A 151 -7.45 24.53 4.93
CA LEU A 151 -7.29 23.09 5.04
C LEU A 151 -8.25 22.35 4.11
N ALA A 152 -9.48 22.83 3.99
CA ALA A 152 -10.42 22.32 2.99
C ALA A 152 -9.88 22.50 1.56
N ASP A 153 -9.34 23.68 1.21
CA ASP A 153 -8.70 23.92 -0.10
C ASP A 153 -7.53 22.96 -0.38
N LEU A 154 -6.72 22.67 0.64
CA LEU A 154 -5.64 21.70 0.52
C LEU A 154 -6.17 20.30 0.17
N TYR A 155 -7.23 19.85 0.83
CA TYR A 155 -7.88 18.56 0.51
C TYR A 155 -8.51 18.56 -0.89
N ILE A 156 -9.10 19.69 -1.33
CA ILE A 156 -9.65 19.85 -2.69
C ILE A 156 -8.54 19.67 -3.73
N ARG A 157 -7.39 20.34 -3.55
CA ARG A 157 -6.23 20.24 -4.46
C ARG A 157 -5.65 18.84 -4.53
N GLN A 158 -5.75 18.09 -3.44
CA GLN A 158 -5.33 16.69 -3.36
C GLN A 158 -6.38 15.70 -3.91
N GLY A 159 -7.55 16.19 -4.34
CA GLY A 159 -8.64 15.36 -4.86
C GLY A 159 -9.46 14.65 -3.79
N HIS A 160 -9.25 14.99 -2.52
CA HIS A 160 -9.93 14.42 -1.36
C HIS A 160 -11.22 15.19 -1.03
N PHE A 161 -12.17 15.20 -1.98
CA PHE A 161 -13.37 16.03 -1.89
C PHE A 161 -14.28 15.69 -0.70
N SER A 162 -14.38 14.42 -0.31
CA SER A 162 -15.16 14.00 0.87
C SER A 162 -14.63 14.60 2.17
N MET A 163 -13.31 14.59 2.36
CA MET A 163 -12.65 15.19 3.53
C MET A 163 -12.78 16.72 3.53
N ALA A 164 -12.68 17.35 2.37
CA ALA A 164 -12.92 18.79 2.22
C ALA A 164 -14.36 19.17 2.61
N ALA A 165 -15.36 18.39 2.18
CA ALA A 165 -16.75 18.62 2.52
C ALA A 165 -17.00 18.53 4.03
N GLU A 166 -16.46 17.51 4.71
CA GLU A 166 -16.61 17.34 6.16
C GLU A 166 -16.06 18.56 6.93
N ILE A 167 -14.89 19.07 6.53
CA ILE A 167 -14.27 20.25 7.17
C ILE A 167 -15.09 21.52 6.92
N LEU A 168 -15.67 21.67 5.72
CA LEU A 168 -16.49 22.85 5.40
C LEU A 168 -17.83 22.82 6.13
N GLU A 169 -18.46 21.65 6.26
CA GLU A 169 -19.69 21.46 7.04
C GLU A 169 -19.48 21.81 8.52
N THR A 170 -18.36 21.38 9.10
CA THR A 170 -18.06 21.70 10.50
C THR A 170 -17.73 23.18 10.70
N ILE A 171 -17.07 23.83 9.73
CA ILE A 171 -16.86 25.29 9.76
C ILE A 171 -18.21 26.02 9.71
N ILE A 172 -19.13 25.63 8.83
CA ILE A 172 -20.46 26.26 8.72
C ILE A 172 -21.29 26.04 10.00
N GLN A 173 -21.15 24.89 10.65
CA GLN A 173 -21.81 24.63 11.95
C GLN A 173 -21.33 25.58 13.05
N ASN A 174 -20.03 25.91 13.06
CA ASN A 174 -19.43 26.80 14.06
C ASN A 174 -19.52 28.28 13.68
N GLU A 175 -19.50 28.59 12.38
CA GLU A 175 -19.53 29.93 11.80
C GLU A 175 -20.57 30.00 10.65
N PRO A 176 -21.86 30.19 10.99
CA PRO A 176 -22.95 30.19 9.99
C PRO A 176 -22.83 31.31 8.95
N ASP A 177 -22.14 32.40 9.29
CA ASP A 177 -21.93 33.57 8.44
C ASP A 177 -20.70 33.43 7.50
N ASN A 178 -20.01 32.27 7.52
CA ASN A 178 -18.85 32.02 6.68
C ASN A 178 -19.26 31.70 5.22
N GLU A 179 -19.49 32.75 4.45
CA GLU A 179 -19.90 32.68 3.03
C GLU A 179 -18.87 31.93 2.16
N LEU A 180 -17.58 32.05 2.49
CA LEU A 180 -16.50 31.34 1.80
C LEU A 180 -16.60 29.82 2.01
N ALA A 181 -16.89 29.37 3.24
CA ALA A 181 -17.05 27.95 3.51
C ALA A 181 -18.27 27.37 2.78
N ARG A 182 -19.38 28.12 2.73
CA ARG A 182 -20.61 27.70 2.04
C ARG A 182 -20.44 27.60 0.52
N THR A 183 -19.88 28.63 -0.11
CA THR A 183 -19.62 28.62 -1.55
C THR A 183 -18.61 27.53 -1.93
N THR A 184 -17.58 27.32 -1.12
CA THR A 184 -16.62 26.23 -1.34
C THR A 184 -17.30 24.87 -1.20
N LEU A 185 -18.17 24.66 -0.20
CA LEU A 185 -18.89 23.40 -0.03
C LEU A 185 -19.77 23.06 -1.24
N GLU A 186 -20.47 24.05 -1.81
CA GLU A 186 -21.28 23.86 -3.02
C GLU A 186 -20.43 23.38 -4.21
N THR A 187 -19.25 23.97 -4.41
CA THR A 187 -18.32 23.53 -5.47
C THR A 187 -17.77 22.13 -5.24
N VAL A 188 -17.45 21.79 -3.99
CA VAL A 188 -16.96 20.45 -3.61
C VAL A 188 -18.04 19.39 -3.80
N GLN A 189 -19.29 19.68 -3.42
CA GLN A 189 -20.41 18.77 -3.61
C GLN A 189 -20.70 18.50 -5.10
N ALA A 190 -20.57 19.52 -5.95
CA ALA A 190 -20.65 19.35 -7.39
C ALA A 190 -19.52 18.43 -7.90
N ALA A 191 -18.28 18.63 -7.44
CA ALA A 191 -17.14 17.78 -7.81
C ALA A 191 -17.32 16.32 -7.35
N ILE A 192 -17.81 16.07 -6.13
CA ILE A 192 -18.12 14.72 -5.62
C ILE A 192 -19.17 14.05 -6.52
N THR A 193 -20.20 14.77 -6.93
CA THR A 193 -21.27 14.24 -7.77
C THR A 193 -20.74 13.85 -9.15
N MET A 194 -19.89 14.70 -9.75
CA MET A 194 -19.23 14.41 -11.03
C MET A 194 -18.23 13.24 -10.94
N GLN A 195 -17.51 13.10 -9.83
CA GLN A 195 -16.59 11.98 -9.60
C GLN A 195 -17.35 10.66 -9.43
N LYS A 196 -18.50 10.68 -8.76
CA LYS A 196 -19.37 9.51 -8.62
C LYS A 196 -19.95 9.09 -9.98
N SER A 197 -20.40 10.02 -10.82
CA SER A 197 -20.92 9.68 -12.15
C SER A 197 -19.84 9.08 -13.04
N THR A 198 -18.61 9.64 -13.04
CA THR A 198 -17.49 9.08 -13.83
C THR A 198 -17.03 7.71 -13.33
N LYS A 199 -17.00 7.46 -12.02
CA LYS A 199 -16.72 6.12 -11.47
C LYS A 199 -17.79 5.09 -11.87
N ILE A 200 -19.07 5.50 -11.89
CA ILE A 200 -20.17 4.63 -12.34
C ILE A 200 -20.03 4.30 -13.83
N ASP A 201 -19.73 5.28 -14.67
CA ASP A 201 -19.54 5.09 -16.11
C ASP A 201 -18.32 4.19 -16.42
N ALA A 202 -17.23 4.36 -15.67
CA ALA A 202 -16.04 3.50 -15.76
C ALA A 202 -16.36 2.05 -15.34
N ALA A 203 -17.05 1.86 -14.22
CA ALA A 203 -17.45 0.53 -13.74
C ALA A 203 -18.41 -0.18 -14.71
N GLN A 204 -19.33 0.56 -15.35
CA GLN A 204 -20.21 0.01 -16.39
C GLN A 204 -19.43 -0.37 -17.65
N SER A 205 -18.44 0.43 -18.03
CA SER A 205 -17.57 0.16 -19.19
C SER A 205 -16.71 -1.09 -18.96
N ASP A 206 -16.10 -1.22 -17.77
CA ASP A 206 -15.30 -2.39 -17.40
C ASP A 206 -16.15 -3.66 -17.33
N PHE A 207 -17.38 -3.57 -16.81
CA PHE A 207 -18.33 -4.68 -16.80
C PHE A 207 -18.71 -5.15 -18.21
N LEU A 208 -18.94 -4.21 -19.13
CA LEU A 208 -19.26 -4.52 -20.53
C LEU A 208 -18.08 -5.21 -21.23
N ILE A 209 -16.86 -4.69 -21.03
CA ILE A 209 -15.62 -5.27 -21.58
C ILE A 209 -15.41 -6.70 -21.06
N ALA A 210 -15.57 -6.92 -19.75
CA ALA A 210 -15.45 -8.24 -19.14
C ALA A 210 -16.48 -9.23 -19.72
N THR A 211 -17.71 -8.78 -19.93
CA THR A 211 -18.79 -9.59 -20.51
C THR A 211 -18.50 -9.96 -21.97
N MET A 212 -18.04 -9.00 -22.78
CA MET A 212 -17.67 -9.24 -24.18
C MET A 212 -16.46 -10.17 -24.29
N THR A 213 -15.46 -10.00 -23.43
CA THR A 213 -14.26 -10.85 -23.39
C THR A 213 -14.65 -12.29 -23.09
N ARG A 214 -15.49 -12.51 -22.08
CA ARG A 214 -16.00 -13.84 -21.73
C ARG A 214 -16.81 -14.48 -22.87
N TRP A 215 -17.58 -13.68 -23.60
CA TRP A 215 -18.33 -14.16 -24.76
C TRP A 215 -17.40 -14.57 -25.91
N LEU A 216 -16.37 -13.78 -26.20
CA LEU A 216 -15.35 -14.08 -27.22
C LEU A 216 -14.54 -15.33 -26.87
N GLU A 217 -14.14 -15.49 -25.61
CA GLU A 217 -13.47 -16.71 -25.12
C GLU A 217 -14.35 -17.95 -25.30
N ASN A 218 -15.65 -17.84 -25.01
CA ASN A 218 -16.59 -18.94 -25.18
C ASN A 218 -16.74 -19.34 -26.66
N ILE A 219 -16.81 -18.37 -27.57
CA ILE A 219 -16.82 -18.63 -29.03
C ILE A 219 -15.53 -19.31 -29.48
N ASN A 220 -14.37 -18.87 -29.00
CA ASN A 220 -13.09 -19.49 -29.32
C ASN A 220 -13.01 -20.94 -28.78
N ARG A 221 -13.56 -21.18 -27.59
CA ARG A 221 -13.66 -22.53 -27.02
C ARG A 221 -14.56 -23.45 -27.84
N LEU A 222 -15.69 -22.94 -28.34
CA LEU A 222 -16.58 -23.71 -29.22
C LEU A 222 -15.90 -24.04 -30.55
N LYS A 223 -15.24 -23.07 -31.19
CA LYS A 223 -14.49 -23.28 -32.44
C LYS A 223 -13.33 -24.28 -32.30
N SER A 224 -12.60 -24.24 -31.19
CA SER A 224 -11.48 -25.17 -30.94
C SER A 224 -11.92 -26.59 -30.60
N ASN A 225 -13.11 -26.77 -30.04
CA ASN A 225 -13.69 -28.10 -29.79
C ASN A 225 -14.22 -28.77 -31.07
N ASP A 226 -14.76 -28.01 -32.01
CA ASP A 226 -15.18 -28.53 -33.31
C ASP A 226 -14.00 -28.92 -34.21
N ALA A 227 -12.86 -28.24 -34.08
CA ALA A 227 -11.62 -28.58 -34.79
C ALA A 227 -10.95 -29.87 -34.29
N LYS A 228 -11.28 -30.35 -33.08
CA LYS A 228 -10.75 -31.60 -32.49
C LYS A 228 -11.63 -32.82 -32.73
N LYS A 229 -12.81 -32.65 -33.36
CA LYS A 229 -13.78 -33.73 -33.64
C LYS A 229 -13.83 -34.15 -35.12
N LYS A 230 -12.94 -33.65 -35.97
CA LYS A 230 -12.70 -34.09 -37.33
C LYS A 230 -11.33 -34.75 -37.42
#